data_AF-A0A101TMY6-F1
#
_entry.id   AF-A0A101TMY6-F1
#
_cell.length_a   1.000
_cell.length_b   1.000
_cell.length_c   1.000
_cell.angle_alpha   90.00
_cell.angle_beta   90.00
_cell.angle_gamma   90.00
#
_symmetry.space_group_name_H-M   'P 1'
#
loop_
_entity.id
_entity.type
_entity.pdbx_description
1 polymer ?
#
loop_
_entity_poly.entity_id
_entity_poly.type
_entity_poly.pdbx_seq_one_letter_code
_entity_poly.pdbx_strand_id
1 'polypeptide(L)'
;MYQRRTKEPPSIPPPPVGTIGSTRPPSDVRVGDFVYLDGEYQRVQDMRSAGTAAHRVLIFAGREPWIMREARTTYRPIDFR
;
A
#
# COMPACT_ATOMS: atom_id res chain seq x y z
N MET A 1 40.73 10.09 -0.55
CA MET A 1 39.47 10.70 -0.07
C MET A 1 38.39 10.43 -1.11
N TYR A 2 37.58 9.37 -0.96
CA TYR A 2 36.47 9.10 -1.89
C TYR A 2 35.17 9.57 -1.25
N GLN A 3 34.56 10.62 -1.82
CA GLN A 3 33.21 11.03 -1.47
C GLN A 3 32.23 9.95 -1.97
N ARG A 4 31.67 9.17 -1.04
CA ARG A 4 30.49 8.34 -1.33
C ARG A 4 29.33 9.30 -1.62
N ARG A 5 28.97 9.47 -2.89
CA ARG A 5 27.62 9.89 -3.28
C ARG A 5 26.66 8.79 -2.81
N THR A 6 26.15 8.91 -1.59
CA THR A 6 24.90 8.26 -1.22
C THR A 6 23.83 8.87 -2.13
N LYS A 7 23.47 8.16 -3.19
CA LYS A 7 22.18 8.37 -3.85
C LYS A 7 21.15 8.07 -2.76
N GLU A 8 20.64 9.10 -2.09
CA GLU A 8 19.45 8.93 -1.26
C GLU A 8 18.40 8.27 -2.15
N PRO A 9 17.85 7.11 -1.76
CA PRO A 9 16.71 6.56 -2.47
C PRO A 9 15.61 7.63 -2.47
N PRO A 10 14.79 7.73 -3.53
CA PRO A 10 13.70 8.69 -3.55
C PRO A 10 12.89 8.50 -2.26
N SER A 11 12.86 9.55 -1.45
CA SER A 11 12.18 9.56 -0.17
C SER A 11 10.70 9.30 -0.44
N ILE A 12 10.23 8.11 -0.06
CA ILE A 12 8.79 7.82 -0.06
C ILE A 12 8.14 8.92 0.78
N PRO A 13 7.09 9.60 0.28
CA PRO A 13 6.42 10.64 1.06
C PRO A 13 5.91 10.05 2.37
N PRO A 14 5.72 10.88 3.42
CA PRO A 14 5.14 10.38 4.66
C PRO A 14 3.76 9.77 4.39
N PRO A 15 3.41 8.67 5.08
CA PRO A 15 2.10 8.06 4.91
C PRO A 15 0.98 8.99 5.39
N PRO A 16 -0.27 8.75 4.96
CA PRO A 16 -1.43 9.52 5.42
C PRO A 16 -1.49 9.57 6.95
N VAL A 17 -1.78 10.76 7.49
CA VAL A 17 -1.87 10.99 8.94
C VAL A 17 -2.91 10.07 9.57
N GLY A 18 -2.62 9.58 10.77
CA GLY A 18 -3.53 8.68 11.50
C GLY A 18 -3.57 7.27 10.93
N THR A 19 -2.51 6.82 10.26
CA THR A 19 -2.38 5.45 9.77
C THR A 19 -1.19 4.71 10.40
N ILE A 20 -1.28 3.37 10.48
CA ILE A 20 -0.19 2.50 10.92
C ILE A 20 0.26 1.63 9.75
N GLY A 21 1.54 1.78 9.39
CA GLY A 21 2.21 0.96 8.39
C GLY A 21 2.48 -0.45 8.92
N SER A 22 2.10 -1.47 8.14
CA SER A 22 2.48 -2.86 8.39
C SER A 22 2.54 -3.63 7.07
N THR A 23 3.47 -4.59 6.98
CA THR A 23 3.54 -5.50 5.84
C THR A 23 2.45 -6.55 5.98
N ARG A 24 1.49 -6.54 5.05
CA ARG A 24 0.33 -7.44 5.08
C ARG A 24 0.32 -8.33 3.84
N PRO A 25 -0.01 -9.62 3.97
CA PRO A 25 -0.34 -10.45 2.81
C PRO A 25 -1.66 -10.00 2.17
N PRO A 26 -1.95 -10.40 0.92
CA PRO A 26 -3.19 -10.03 0.22
C PRO A 26 -4.47 -10.39 1.00
N SER A 27 -4.42 -11.43 1.83
CA SER A 27 -5.54 -11.87 2.68
C SER A 27 -5.84 -10.97 3.88
N ASP A 28 -4.88 -10.15 4.35
CA ASP A 28 -5.08 -9.25 5.51
C ASP A 28 -5.31 -7.78 5.10
N VAL A 29 -5.25 -7.47 3.80
CA VAL A 29 -5.62 -6.14 3.30
C VAL A 29 -7.12 -5.90 3.43
N ARG A 30 -7.49 -4.68 3.79
CA ARG A 30 -8.89 -4.25 4.00
C ARG A 30 -9.23 -3.04 3.14
N VAL A 31 -10.52 -2.89 2.86
CA VAL A 31 -11.06 -1.62 2.36
C VAL A 31 -10.73 -0.52 3.37
N GLY A 32 -10.24 0.62 2.87
CA GLY A 32 -9.78 1.75 3.67
C GLY A 32 -8.28 1.77 3.94
N ASP A 33 -7.56 0.66 3.77
CA ASP A 33 -6.10 0.65 3.83
C ASP A 33 -5.53 1.50 2.68
N PHE A 34 -4.38 2.12 2.91
CA PHE A 34 -3.61 2.81 1.88
C PHE A 34 -2.42 1.97 1.43
N VAL A 35 -2.16 1.95 0.12
CA VAL A 35 -0.99 1.29 -0.48
C VAL A 35 -0.21 2.33 -1.28
N TYR A 36 1.11 2.36 -1.10
CA TYR A 36 1.96 3.23 -1.91
C TYR A 36 2.21 2.60 -3.28
N LEU A 37 1.66 3.21 -4.34
CA LEU A 37 1.74 2.76 -5.72
C LEU A 37 2.03 3.95 -6.63
N ASP A 38 3.02 3.80 -7.52
CA ASP A 38 3.40 4.78 -8.56
C ASP A 38 3.60 6.21 -8.04
N GLY A 39 4.21 6.36 -6.86
CA GLY A 39 4.51 7.68 -6.29
C GLY A 39 3.45 8.23 -5.34
N GLU A 40 2.31 7.54 -5.20
CA GLU A 40 1.18 8.06 -4.42
C GLU A 40 0.57 7.01 -3.49
N TYR A 41 -0.05 7.49 -2.40
CA TYR A 41 -0.83 6.66 -1.49
C TYR A 41 -2.25 6.47 -2.02
N GLN A 42 -2.55 5.27 -2.48
CA GLN A 42 -3.84 4.89 -3.03
C GLN A 42 -4.70 4.23 -1.96
N ARG A 43 -5.88 4.80 -1.68
CA ARG A 43 -6.83 4.24 -0.71
C ARG A 43 -7.65 3.13 -1.37
N VAL A 44 -7.59 1.93 -0.81
CA VAL A 44 -8.42 0.80 -1.25
C VAL A 44 -9.89 1.16 -0.99
N GLN A 45 -10.70 1.25 -2.04
CA GLN A 45 -12.14 1.53 -1.95
C GLN A 45 -12.98 0.26 -1.98
N ASP A 46 -12.52 -0.74 -2.73
CA ASP A 46 -13.17 -2.02 -2.84
C ASP A 46 -12.13 -3.11 -3.12
N MET A 47 -12.52 -4.37 -2.92
CA MET A 47 -11.66 -5.52 -3.14
C MET A 47 -12.42 -6.66 -3.79
N ARG A 48 -11.75 -7.38 -4.70
CA ARG A 48 -12.28 -8.62 -5.28
C ARG A 48 -11.31 -9.78 -5.07
N SER A 49 -11.88 -10.97 -4.93
CA SER A 49 -11.11 -12.21 -4.93
C SER A 49 -10.53 -12.46 -6.33
N ALA A 50 -9.27 -12.89 -6.40
CA ALA A 50 -8.62 -13.26 -7.66
C ALA A 50 -8.51 -14.79 -7.82
N GLY A 51 -9.54 -15.52 -7.39
CA GLY A 51 -9.60 -16.99 -7.46
C GLY A 51 -8.88 -17.74 -6.32
N THR A 52 -7.91 -17.12 -5.64
CA THR A 52 -7.20 -17.71 -4.49
C THR A 52 -7.03 -16.70 -3.35
N ALA A 53 -6.80 -17.17 -2.12
CA ALA A 53 -6.47 -16.31 -0.99
C ALA A 53 -5.06 -15.69 -1.07
N ALA A 54 -4.22 -16.20 -1.97
CA ALA A 54 -2.87 -15.70 -2.20
C ALA A 54 -2.86 -14.38 -2.97
N HIS A 55 -3.98 -13.98 -3.59
CA HIS A 55 -4.06 -12.79 -4.43
C HIS A 55 -5.30 -11.96 -4.08
N ARG A 56 -5.20 -10.64 -4.22
CA ARG A 56 -6.33 -9.71 -4.03
C ARG A 56 -6.35 -8.67 -5.12
N VAL A 57 -7.50 -8.43 -5.74
CA VAL A 57 -7.70 -7.28 -6.62
C VAL A 57 -8.12 -6.11 -5.76
N LEU A 58 -7.31 -5.05 -5.76
CA LEU A 58 -7.57 -3.80 -5.05
C LEU A 58 -8.13 -2.78 -6.05
N ILE A 59 -9.25 -2.15 -5.70
CA ILE A 59 -9.92 -1.13 -6.49
C ILE A 59 -9.73 0.21 -5.80
N PHE A 60 -9.38 1.24 -6.57
CA PHE A 60 -9.07 2.59 -6.10
C PHE A 60 -9.92 3.61 -6.85
N ALA A 61 -9.97 4.86 -6.36
CA ALA A 61 -10.58 5.95 -7.14
C ALA A 61 -9.65 6.40 -8.26
N GLY A 62 -10.17 6.51 -9.48
CA GLY A 62 -9.46 7.13 -10.60
C GLY A 62 -8.23 6.37 -11.10
N ARG A 63 -8.07 5.11 -10.71
CA ARG A 63 -6.94 4.25 -11.07
C ARG A 63 -7.43 2.85 -11.41
N GLU A 64 -6.77 2.23 -12.40
CA GLU A 64 -7.01 0.84 -12.76
C GLU A 64 -6.86 -0.12 -11.56
N PRO A 65 -7.71 -1.17 -11.47
CA PRO A 65 -7.56 -2.18 -10.44
C PRO A 65 -6.16 -2.78 -10.44
N TRP A 66 -5.60 -2.98 -9.25
CA TRP A 66 -4.27 -3.56 -9.10
C TRP A 66 -4.33 -4.91 -8.40
N ILE A 67 -3.67 -5.91 -8.97
CA ILE A 67 -3.60 -7.25 -8.38
C ILE A 67 -2.42 -7.30 -7.43
N MET A 68 -2.72 -7.36 -6.13
CA MET A 68 -1.75 -7.65 -5.09
C MET A 68 -1.46 -9.15 -5.08
N ARG A 69 -0.24 -9.51 -5.51
CA ARG A 69 0.21 -10.90 -5.61
C ARG A 69 1.09 -11.35 -4.45
N GLU A 70 1.67 -10.39 -3.74
CA GLU A 70 2.66 -10.61 -2.68
C GLU A 70 2.36 -9.68 -1.50
N ALA A 71 2.96 -9.98 -0.35
CA ALA A 71 2.83 -9.13 0.82
C ALA A 71 3.41 -7.74 0.56
N ARG A 72 2.71 -6.70 1.01
CA ARG A 72 3.11 -5.31 0.78
C ARG A 72 2.83 -4.46 2.00
N THR A 73 3.63 -3.41 2.18
CA THR A 73 3.37 -2.41 3.21
C THR A 73 2.07 -1.69 2.89
N THR A 74 1.15 -1.75 3.84
CA THR A 74 -0.13 -1.06 3.80
C THR A 74 -0.28 -0.20 5.05
N TYR A 75 -0.98 0.91 4.93
CA TYR A 75 -1.17 1.87 5.99
C TYR A 75 -2.64 1.89 6.37
N ARG A 76 -2.95 1.30 7.53
CA ARG A 76 -4.32 1.15 8.01
C ARG A 76 -4.71 2.36 8.85
N PRO A 77 -5.85 3.01 8.59
CA PRO A 77 -6.38 4.04 9.49
C PRO A 77 -6.49 3.54 10.93
N ILE A 78 -6.08 4.37 11.88
CA ILE A 78 -6.31 4.17 13.31
C ILE A 78 -7.74 4.63 13.58
N ASP A 79 -8.64 3.68 13.86
CA ASP A 79 -9.95 4.04 14.37
C ASP A 79 -9.81 4.51 15.82
N PHE A 80 -10.00 5.80 16.05
CA PHE A 80 -10.24 6.33 17.39
C PHE A 80 -11.73 6.11 17.70
N ARG A 81 -12.06 4.92 18.19
CA ARG A 81 -13.40 4.64 18.70
C ARG A 81 -13.51 5.01 20.17
#